data_AF-A0A0T6BEL5-F1
#
_entry.id   AF-A0A0T6BEL5-F1
#
_cell.length_a   1.000
_cell.length_b   1.000
_cell.length_c   1.000
_cell.angle_alpha   90.00
_cell.angle_beta   90.00
_cell.angle_gamma   90.00
#
_symmetry.space_group_name_H-M   'P 1'
#
loop_
_entity.id
_entity.type
_entity.pdbx_description
1 polymer ?
#
loop_
_entity_poly.entity_id
_entity_poly.type
_entity_poly.pdbx_seq_one_letter_code
_entity_poly.pdbx_strand_id
1 'polypeptide(L)'
;MHFHVVGEGVVRVRTPRQERVYDRESYIDFRMRLLGEPGQGPSVLSPGIHSFPFKLGLPLGLPSTFLGKHGWIQYYCKTALREPNGLTHKNQQVFIVMNPIDLNLEPSSLGPSVQQAFQCEIEHKLGVTCVGSGPVACRVTLDRGGYVPGESIGVSASLHNKSRVTIKSTRAALTETIIYMARGKVVQSERRELASLTRGKIKPGERDEWTNEQLYVPPLPPTNLRGCHLIKIQYDVYFIIEPKSFEKEVKLQLPITMATYPLRSLETEGVHKEGTHYPSTLPIFRPWLDDKPNAE
;
A
#
# COMPACT_ATOMS: atom_id res chain seq x y z
N MET A 1 7.50 7.07 38.09
CA MET A 1 7.81 6.72 36.69
C MET A 1 6.53 6.64 35.89
N HIS A 2 6.49 7.28 34.73
CA HIS A 2 5.36 7.26 33.80
C HIS A 2 5.72 6.48 32.54
N PHE A 3 4.75 5.75 32.02
CA PHE A 3 4.84 4.97 30.80
C PHE A 3 3.70 5.39 29.86
N HIS A 4 4.02 5.63 28.61
CA HIS A 4 3.11 6.18 27.62
C HIS A 4 3.25 5.41 26.31
N VAL A 5 2.19 4.72 25.90
CA VAL A 5 2.12 4.07 24.59
C VAL A 5 1.41 5.01 23.64
N VAL A 6 2.05 5.30 22.52
CA VAL A 6 1.54 6.19 21.48
C VAL A 6 1.50 5.46 20.16
N GLY A 7 0.41 5.64 19.45
CA GLY A 7 0.24 5.26 18.05
C GLY A 7 -0.32 6.47 17.33
N GLU A 8 0.38 6.94 16.31
CA GLU A 8 -0.03 8.15 15.59
C GLU A 8 0.34 8.09 14.11
N GLY A 9 -0.50 8.72 13.30
CA GLY A 9 -0.29 8.96 11.88
C GLY A 9 -0.03 10.44 11.67
N VAL A 10 0.94 10.78 10.84
CA VAL A 10 1.29 12.17 10.52
C VAL A 10 1.45 12.31 9.02
N VAL A 11 0.89 13.37 8.46
CA VAL A 11 1.17 13.83 7.09
C VAL A 11 1.78 15.22 7.16
N ARG A 12 2.89 15.40 6.44
CA ARG A 12 3.59 16.68 6.33
C ARG A 12 4.06 16.90 4.90
N VAL A 13 3.48 17.90 4.25
CA VAL A 13 3.80 18.28 2.87
C VAL A 13 4.22 19.74 2.83
N ARG A 14 5.19 20.05 1.97
CA ARG A 14 5.52 21.43 1.58
C ARG A 14 4.96 21.63 0.18
N THR A 15 4.00 22.53 0.03
CA THR A 15 3.41 22.81 -1.30
C THR A 15 4.40 23.60 -2.16
N PRO A 16 4.20 23.66 -3.49
CA PRO A 16 4.99 24.52 -4.38
C PRO A 16 4.95 26.01 -3.97
N ARG A 17 3.88 26.44 -3.32
CA ARG A 17 3.72 27.79 -2.74
C ARG A 17 4.43 27.97 -1.38
N GLN A 18 5.27 27.00 -0.99
CA GLN A 18 5.96 26.90 0.30
C GLN A 18 5.05 26.79 1.54
N GLU A 19 3.74 26.64 1.37
CA GLU A 19 2.83 26.40 2.50
C GLU A 19 3.10 25.02 3.09
N ARG A 20 3.23 24.96 4.42
CA ARG A 20 3.40 23.71 5.15
C ARG A 20 2.02 23.19 5.52
N VAL A 21 1.62 22.08 4.91
CA VAL A 21 0.41 21.37 5.29
C VAL A 21 0.78 20.27 6.27
N TYR A 22 0.06 20.22 7.39
CA TYR A 22 0.27 19.26 8.47
C TYR A 22 -1.08 18.73 8.94
N ASP A 23 -1.15 17.42 9.14
CA ASP A 23 -2.28 16.75 9.76
C ASP A 23 -1.81 15.55 10.59
N ARG A 24 -2.58 15.20 11.62
CA ARG A 24 -2.23 14.15 12.58
C ARG A 24 -3.47 13.40 13.05
N GLU A 25 -3.33 12.10 13.17
CA GLU A 25 -4.34 11.18 13.68
C GLU A 25 -3.74 10.37 14.84
N SER A 26 -4.48 10.18 15.93
CA SER A 26 -4.03 9.39 17.08
C SER A 26 -4.80 8.09 17.15
N TYR A 27 -4.08 6.97 17.16
CA TYR A 27 -4.62 5.61 17.22
C TYR A 27 -4.47 5.00 18.61
N ILE A 28 -3.42 5.39 19.35
CA ILE A 28 -3.20 5.01 20.75
C ILE A 28 -2.71 6.24 21.51
N ASP A 29 -3.36 6.57 22.62
CA ASP A 29 -2.83 7.45 23.67
C ASP A 29 -3.12 6.79 25.02
N PHE A 30 -2.23 5.87 25.43
CA PHE A 30 -2.38 5.13 26.66
C PHE A 30 -1.29 5.51 27.67
N ARG A 31 -1.67 5.97 28.86
CA ARG A 31 -0.74 6.38 29.91
C ARG A 31 -0.95 5.55 31.16
N MET A 32 0.14 5.06 31.74
CA MET A 32 0.14 4.43 33.05
C MET A 32 1.29 4.96 33.90
N ARG A 33 1.10 4.88 35.22
CA ARG A 33 2.16 5.14 36.18
C ARG A 33 2.70 3.80 36.67
N LEU A 34 4.00 3.59 36.51
CA LEU A 34 4.67 2.34 36.87
C LEU A 34 5.35 2.39 38.25
N LEU A 35 5.64 3.60 38.74
CA LEU A 35 6.26 3.81 40.05
C LEU A 35 5.73 5.09 40.69
N GLY A 36 5.38 4.98 41.97
CA GLY A 36 4.82 6.03 42.81
C GLY A 36 3.31 6.11 42.73
N GLU A 37 2.67 6.52 43.83
CA GLU A 37 1.23 6.75 43.95
C GLU A 37 0.91 8.24 43.74
N PRO A 38 -0.27 8.61 43.20
CA PRO A 38 -0.72 10.00 43.18
C PRO A 38 -0.86 10.53 44.63
N GLY A 39 -0.27 11.69 44.91
CA GLY A 39 -0.38 12.32 46.23
C GLY A 39 0.55 11.76 47.32
N GLN A 40 1.29 10.69 47.04
CA GLN A 40 2.37 10.23 47.92
C GLN A 40 3.72 10.88 47.55
N GLY A 41 4.62 10.95 48.54
CA GLY A 41 5.98 11.44 48.38
C GLY A 41 6.84 10.60 47.43
N PRO A 42 8.12 10.94 47.25
CA PRO A 42 9.01 10.21 46.35
C PRO A 42 9.18 8.75 46.79
N SER A 43 9.10 7.82 45.84
CA SER A 43 9.39 6.40 46.08
C SER A 43 10.90 6.18 46.07
N VAL A 44 11.44 5.59 47.13
CA VAL A 44 12.85 5.23 47.24
C VAL A 44 13.08 3.83 46.66
N LEU A 45 14.06 3.70 45.76
CA LEU A 45 14.50 2.42 45.21
C LEU A 45 15.86 2.06 45.81
N SER A 46 16.04 0.80 46.22
CA SER A 46 17.34 0.29 46.66
C SER A 46 18.33 0.19 45.49
N PRO A 47 19.65 0.18 45.74
CA PRO A 47 20.62 -0.12 44.70
C PRO A 47 20.32 -1.49 44.06
N GLY A 48 20.26 -1.54 42.72
CA GLY A 48 19.99 -2.77 41.98
C GLY A 48 19.16 -2.57 40.72
N ILE A 49 18.74 -3.68 40.12
CA ILE A 49 17.88 -3.70 38.92
C ILE A 49 16.42 -3.79 39.37
N HIS A 50 15.61 -2.82 38.95
CA HIS A 50 14.18 -2.78 39.21
C HIS A 50 13.41 -2.99 37.91
N SER A 51 12.53 -4.00 37.91
CA SER A 51 11.70 -4.35 36.76
C SER A 51 10.25 -3.99 37.03
N PHE A 52 9.65 -3.19 36.16
CA PHE A 52 8.27 -2.75 36.26
C PHE A 52 7.44 -3.37 35.12
N PRO A 53 6.79 -4.53 35.36
CA PRO A 53 6.03 -5.19 34.32
C PRO A 53 4.80 -4.37 33.94
N PHE A 54 4.44 -4.40 32.66
CA PHE A 54 3.23 -3.77 32.15
C PHE A 54 2.54 -4.69 31.14
N LYS A 55 1.22 -4.54 31.01
CA LYS A 55 0.41 -5.22 30.00
C LYS A 55 -0.56 -4.22 29.41
N LEU A 56 -0.65 -4.19 28.09
CA LEU A 56 -1.60 -3.38 27.35
C LEU A 56 -2.20 -4.22 26.23
N GLY A 57 -3.53 -4.28 26.17
CA GLY A 57 -4.23 -4.76 24.98
C GLY A 57 -4.24 -3.66 23.93
N LEU A 58 -3.80 -3.97 22.71
CA LEU A 58 -3.88 -3.03 21.60
C LEU A 58 -5.34 -2.90 21.13
N PRO A 59 -5.81 -1.68 20.79
CA PRO A 59 -7.12 -1.50 20.17
C PRO A 59 -7.29 -2.35 18.91
N LEU A 60 -8.52 -2.77 18.62
CA LEU A 60 -8.83 -3.41 17.35
C LEU A 60 -8.83 -2.36 16.23
N GLY A 61 -8.43 -2.77 15.02
CA GLY A 61 -8.48 -1.91 13.83
C GLY A 61 -7.37 -0.87 13.75
N LEU A 62 -6.26 -1.05 14.48
CA LEU A 62 -5.07 -0.22 14.29
C LEU A 62 -4.56 -0.33 12.85
N PRO A 63 -4.20 0.79 12.20
CA PRO A 63 -3.54 0.73 10.90
C PRO A 63 -2.13 0.15 11.04
N SER A 64 -1.67 -0.56 10.01
CA SER A 64 -0.29 -1.03 9.94
C SER A 64 0.71 0.13 10.02
N THR A 65 1.85 -0.12 10.64
CA THR A 65 3.00 0.81 10.61
C THR A 65 3.38 1.10 9.15
N PHE A 66 3.57 2.37 8.82
CA PHE A 66 3.88 2.83 7.46
C PHE A 66 4.90 3.96 7.50
N LEU A 67 5.86 3.93 6.56
CA LEU A 67 6.85 4.99 6.40
C LEU A 67 6.85 5.44 4.93
N GLY A 68 6.40 6.68 4.68
CA GLY A 68 6.43 7.31 3.36
C GLY A 68 7.17 8.64 3.39
N LYS A 69 7.42 9.19 2.21
CA LYS A 69 8.14 10.47 2.04
C LYS A 69 7.41 11.65 2.68
N HIS A 70 6.07 11.63 2.64
CA HIS A 70 5.22 12.74 3.05
C HIS A 70 4.35 12.44 4.27
N GLY A 71 4.53 11.27 4.88
CA GLY A 71 3.78 10.88 6.05
C GLY A 71 4.13 9.48 6.53
N TRP A 72 3.74 9.19 7.76
CA TRP A 72 4.04 7.92 8.41
C TRP A 72 2.95 7.56 9.42
N ILE A 73 2.92 6.29 9.79
CA ILE A 73 2.14 5.71 10.89
C ILE A 73 3.15 4.97 11.76
N GLN A 74 3.33 5.40 12.99
CA GLN A 74 4.32 4.84 13.91
C GLN A 74 3.73 4.59 15.29
N TYR A 75 4.29 3.58 15.95
CA TYR A 75 3.92 3.19 17.30
C TYR A 75 5.16 3.12 18.17
N TYR A 76 5.08 3.68 19.36
CA TYR A 76 6.20 3.71 20.29
C TYR A 76 5.75 3.81 21.74
N CYS A 77 6.59 3.31 22.65
CA CYS A 77 6.45 3.46 24.08
C CYS A 77 7.46 4.51 24.57
N LYS A 78 7.01 5.45 25.39
CA LYS A 78 7.83 6.47 26.06
C LYS A 78 7.81 6.20 27.55
N THR A 79 8.97 6.27 28.19
CA THR A 79 9.08 6.26 29.65
C THR A 79 9.69 7.56 30.14
N ALA A 80 9.21 8.03 31.29
CA ALA A 80 9.76 9.19 31.97
C ALA A 80 9.91 8.89 33.46
N LEU A 81 11.14 8.95 33.97
CA LEU A 81 11.46 8.88 35.39
C LEU A 81 11.89 10.26 35.84
N ARG A 82 11.15 10.84 36.79
CA ARG A 82 11.47 12.12 37.39
C ARG A 82 12.07 11.90 38.77
N GLU A 83 13.23 12.50 39.02
CA GLU A 83 13.88 12.56 40.32
C GLU A 83 13.34 13.71 41.18
N PRO A 84 13.50 13.65 42.52
CA PRO A 84 13.09 14.73 43.42
C PRO A 84 13.79 16.07 43.14
N ASN A 85 15.02 16.05 42.63
CA ASN A 85 15.79 17.24 42.24
C ASN A 85 15.30 17.90 40.92
N GLY A 86 14.27 17.33 40.28
CA GLY A 86 13.69 17.84 39.03
C GLY A 86 14.25 17.21 37.75
N LEU A 87 15.34 16.44 37.81
CA LEU A 87 15.90 15.74 36.65
C LEU A 87 14.89 14.73 36.09
N THR A 88 14.72 14.69 34.76
CA THR A 88 13.80 13.75 34.11
C THR A 88 14.55 12.91 33.07
N HIS A 89 14.67 11.62 33.35
CA HIS A 89 15.19 10.62 32.42
C HIS A 89 14.08 10.16 31.49
N LYS A 90 14.34 10.14 30.18
CA LYS A 90 13.37 9.72 29.18
C LYS A 90 13.97 8.62 28.31
N ASN A 91 13.17 7.61 28.01
CA ASN A 91 13.51 6.59 27.03
C ASN A 91 12.32 6.38 26.08
N GLN A 92 12.60 6.00 24.84
CA GLN A 92 11.58 5.70 23.84
C GLN A 92 11.97 4.44 23.06
N GLN A 93 11.01 3.54 22.88
CA GLN A 93 11.16 2.32 22.08
C GLN A 93 10.05 2.24 21.03
N VAL A 94 10.42 2.05 19.76
CA VAL A 94 9.48 1.85 18.65
C VAL A 94 9.06 0.39 18.58
N PHE A 95 7.82 0.12 18.19
CA PHE A 95 7.32 -1.20 17.84
C PHE A 95 6.48 -1.16 16.57
N ILE A 96 6.27 -2.33 15.97
CA ILE A 96 5.60 -2.48 14.68
C ILE A 96 4.21 -3.07 14.91
N VAL A 97 3.20 -2.45 14.29
CA VAL A 97 1.85 -3.00 14.19
C VAL A 97 1.65 -3.45 12.75
N MET A 98 1.22 -4.69 12.56
CA MET A 98 0.82 -5.23 11.26
C MET A 98 -0.64 -5.63 11.36
N ASN A 99 -1.50 -5.02 10.55
CA ASN A 99 -2.88 -5.43 10.37
C ASN A 99 -2.94 -6.29 9.10
N PRO A 100 -2.88 -7.63 9.21
CA PRO A 100 -2.78 -8.49 8.06
C PRO A 100 -4.11 -8.54 7.29
N ILE A 101 -4.00 -8.75 5.99
CA ILE A 101 -5.15 -9.01 5.12
C ILE A 101 -5.11 -10.49 4.73
N ASP A 102 -6.16 -11.22 5.08
CA ASP A 102 -6.36 -12.61 4.66
C ASP A 102 -7.38 -12.66 3.53
N LEU A 103 -6.94 -12.99 2.32
CA LEU A 103 -7.80 -13.05 1.14
C LEU A 103 -8.96 -14.04 1.28
N ASN A 104 -8.87 -15.01 2.21
CA ASN A 104 -9.92 -16.00 2.48
C ASN A 104 -11.04 -15.46 3.38
N LEU A 105 -10.79 -14.36 4.10
CA LEU A 105 -11.74 -13.71 5.00
C LEU A 105 -12.35 -12.44 4.38
N GLU A 106 -11.81 -11.98 3.25
CA GLU A 106 -12.29 -10.77 2.61
C GLU A 106 -13.67 -11.00 1.96
N PRO A 107 -14.69 -10.21 2.33
CA PRO A 107 -16.01 -10.34 1.74
C PRO A 107 -15.96 -10.11 0.23
N SER A 108 -16.66 -10.95 -0.52
CA SER A 108 -16.84 -10.82 -1.97
C SER A 108 -17.53 -9.50 -2.38
N SER A 109 -18.04 -8.72 -1.42
CA SER A 109 -18.83 -7.50 -1.60
C SER A 109 -18.04 -6.19 -1.58
N LEU A 110 -16.72 -6.20 -1.36
CA LEU A 110 -15.91 -4.98 -1.14
C LEU A 110 -15.05 -4.54 -2.35
N GLY A 111 -15.29 -5.12 -3.52
CA GLY A 111 -14.57 -4.83 -4.77
C GLY A 111 -14.82 -5.93 -5.80
N PRO A 112 -14.11 -5.93 -6.94
CA PRO A 112 -14.10 -7.12 -7.78
C PRO A 112 -13.64 -8.29 -6.92
N SER A 113 -14.46 -9.36 -6.88
CA SER A 113 -14.25 -10.44 -5.94
C SER A 113 -12.81 -10.94 -6.06
N VAL A 114 -12.07 -10.86 -4.96
CA VAL A 114 -10.65 -11.27 -4.85
C VAL A 114 -10.41 -12.63 -5.51
N GLN A 115 -11.41 -13.51 -5.45
CA GLN A 115 -11.39 -14.88 -5.94
C GLN A 115 -11.77 -15.06 -7.42
N GLN A 116 -12.42 -14.08 -8.07
CA GLN A 116 -12.82 -14.20 -9.48
C GLN A 116 -11.98 -13.31 -10.38
N ALA A 117 -11.94 -13.71 -11.65
CA ALA A 117 -11.29 -12.96 -12.68
C ALA A 117 -11.89 -11.55 -12.79
N PHE A 118 -11.03 -10.54 -12.78
CA PHE A 118 -11.46 -9.17 -12.98
C PHE A 118 -11.30 -8.79 -14.44
N GLN A 119 -12.41 -8.42 -15.09
CA GLN A 119 -12.44 -8.07 -16.51
C GLN A 119 -12.75 -6.59 -16.71
N CYS A 120 -12.02 -5.96 -17.62
CA CYS A 120 -12.24 -4.60 -18.08
C CYS A 120 -12.24 -4.56 -19.61
N GLU A 121 -13.09 -3.71 -20.20
CA GLU A 121 -13.23 -3.58 -21.65
C GLU A 121 -13.29 -2.13 -22.06
N ILE A 122 -12.73 -1.82 -23.24
CA ILE A 122 -12.85 -0.51 -23.85
C ILE A 122 -12.91 -0.61 -25.37
N GLU A 123 -13.73 0.25 -25.98
CA GLU A 123 -13.61 0.62 -27.38
C GLU A 123 -13.22 2.09 -27.47
N HIS A 124 -12.04 2.37 -28.03
CA HIS A 124 -11.49 3.71 -28.12
C HIS A 124 -11.23 4.10 -29.57
N LYS A 125 -11.76 5.23 -30.02
CA LYS A 125 -11.54 5.73 -31.39
C LYS A 125 -10.22 6.49 -31.44
N LEU A 126 -9.26 5.97 -32.21
CA LEU A 126 -8.02 6.66 -32.54
C LEU A 126 -8.12 7.29 -33.94
N GLY A 127 -7.53 8.48 -34.10
CA GLY A 127 -7.42 9.22 -35.35
C GLY A 127 -8.48 10.31 -35.54
N VAL A 128 -8.42 10.98 -36.70
CA VAL A 128 -9.34 12.06 -37.06
C VAL A 128 -10.72 11.51 -37.41
N THR A 129 -11.76 11.97 -36.71
CA THR A 129 -13.15 11.50 -36.82
C THR A 129 -13.80 11.66 -38.21
N CYS A 130 -13.23 12.46 -39.10
CA CYS A 130 -13.74 12.67 -40.46
C CYS A 130 -13.29 11.59 -41.47
N VAL A 131 -12.30 10.76 -41.13
CA VAL A 131 -11.78 9.70 -41.99
C VAL A 131 -12.24 8.37 -41.42
N GLY A 132 -13.30 7.77 -41.97
CA GLY A 132 -13.92 6.52 -41.48
C GLY A 132 -12.89 5.48 -41.02
N SER A 133 -12.66 5.45 -39.70
CA SER A 133 -11.64 4.66 -38.99
C SER A 133 -12.35 4.00 -37.81
N GLY A 134 -12.14 2.70 -37.65
CA GLY A 134 -12.74 1.92 -36.57
C GLY A 134 -12.00 2.14 -35.24
N PRO A 135 -12.58 1.69 -34.10
CA PRO A 135 -11.94 1.82 -32.81
C PRO A 135 -10.87 0.76 -32.57
N VAL A 136 -9.98 1.02 -31.62
CA VAL A 136 -9.25 -0.04 -30.93
C VAL A 136 -10.18 -0.64 -29.88
N ALA A 137 -10.49 -1.93 -30.03
CA ALA A 137 -11.24 -2.68 -29.03
C ALA A 137 -10.27 -3.51 -28.20
N CYS A 138 -10.37 -3.43 -26.88
CA CYS A 138 -9.51 -4.17 -25.97
C CYS A 138 -10.31 -4.72 -24.79
N ARG A 139 -10.14 -6.01 -24.51
CA ARG A 139 -10.63 -6.71 -23.32
C ARG A 139 -9.42 -7.18 -22.54
N VAL A 140 -9.38 -6.92 -21.23
CA VAL A 140 -8.30 -7.34 -20.34
C VAL A 140 -8.91 -8.05 -19.14
N THR A 141 -8.30 -9.16 -18.76
CA THR A 141 -8.73 -10.00 -17.64
C THR A 141 -7.53 -10.35 -16.77
N LEU A 142 -7.65 -10.15 -15.46
CA LEU A 142 -6.74 -10.71 -14.48
C LEU A 142 -7.28 -12.05 -13.99
N ASP A 143 -6.40 -13.00 -13.66
CA ASP A 143 -6.79 -14.30 -13.10
C ASP A 143 -7.52 -14.16 -11.76
N ARG A 144 -7.17 -13.15 -10.94
CA ARG A 144 -7.75 -12.87 -9.63
C ARG A 144 -7.80 -11.36 -9.31
N GLY A 145 -8.50 -11.01 -8.24
CA GLY A 145 -8.60 -9.63 -7.74
C GLY A 145 -7.65 -9.32 -6.57
N GLY A 146 -6.96 -10.32 -6.02
CA GLY A 146 -5.99 -10.12 -4.95
C GLY A 146 -4.86 -11.14 -4.93
N TYR A 147 -3.73 -10.67 -4.43
CA TYR A 147 -2.43 -11.32 -4.53
C TYR A 147 -1.61 -11.06 -3.26
N VAL A 148 -0.61 -11.90 -3.02
CA VAL A 148 0.43 -11.65 -2.02
C VAL A 148 1.80 -11.44 -2.67
N PRO A 149 2.72 -10.73 -2.03
CA PRO A 149 4.08 -10.59 -2.55
C PRO A 149 4.75 -11.94 -2.84
N GLY A 150 5.44 -12.05 -3.97
CA GLY A 150 6.10 -13.27 -4.45
C GLY A 150 5.25 -14.09 -5.44
N GLU A 151 3.95 -13.83 -5.55
CA GLU A 151 3.11 -14.41 -6.60
C GLU A 151 3.30 -13.70 -7.96
N SER A 152 2.68 -14.26 -8.99
CA SER A 152 2.53 -13.62 -10.30
C SER A 152 1.05 -13.38 -10.60
N ILE A 153 0.77 -12.23 -11.20
CA ILE A 153 -0.54 -11.85 -11.72
C ILE A 153 -0.65 -12.43 -13.13
N GLY A 154 -1.67 -13.26 -13.36
CA GLY A 154 -1.98 -13.78 -14.69
C GLY A 154 -2.75 -12.75 -15.50
N VAL A 155 -2.12 -12.16 -16.52
CA VAL A 155 -2.71 -11.13 -17.37
C VAL A 155 -3.11 -11.73 -18.72
N SER A 156 -4.40 -11.68 -19.05
CA SER A 156 -4.93 -12.02 -20.37
C SER A 156 -5.55 -10.81 -21.03
N ALA A 157 -5.36 -10.65 -22.33
CA ALA A 157 -5.85 -9.49 -23.06
C ALA A 157 -6.09 -9.82 -24.53
N SER A 158 -7.26 -9.44 -25.05
CA SER A 158 -7.60 -9.50 -26.47
C SER A 158 -7.69 -8.09 -27.00
N LEU A 159 -6.82 -7.73 -27.94
CA LEU A 159 -6.80 -6.43 -28.59
C LEU A 159 -7.02 -6.56 -30.09
N HIS A 160 -7.90 -5.71 -30.61
CA HIS A 160 -8.21 -5.62 -32.02
C HIS A 160 -8.11 -4.18 -32.51
N ASN A 161 -7.15 -3.90 -33.39
CA ASN A 161 -6.93 -2.57 -33.92
C ASN A 161 -7.75 -2.33 -35.20
N LYS A 162 -9.03 -1.92 -35.11
CA LYS A 162 -9.80 -1.47 -36.29
C LYS A 162 -9.45 -0.04 -36.74
N SER A 163 -8.52 0.61 -36.05
CA SER A 163 -8.13 1.98 -36.39
C SER A 163 -7.10 2.01 -37.52
N ARG A 164 -6.88 3.18 -38.10
CA ARG A 164 -5.78 3.42 -39.06
C ARG A 164 -4.46 3.76 -38.39
N VAL A 165 -4.45 3.92 -37.07
CA VAL A 165 -3.26 4.26 -36.29
C VAL A 165 -2.55 2.98 -35.88
N THR A 166 -1.25 2.90 -36.13
CA THR A 166 -0.41 1.82 -35.60
C THR A 166 -0.33 1.95 -34.08
N ILE A 167 -0.54 0.87 -33.33
CA ILE A 167 -0.20 0.83 -31.90
C ILE A 167 1.30 0.53 -31.81
N LYS A 168 2.05 1.37 -31.10
CA LYS A 168 3.50 1.26 -30.90
C LYS A 168 3.84 0.09 -29.99
N SER A 169 3.10 -0.05 -28.90
CA SER A 169 3.27 -1.09 -27.88
C SER A 169 2.00 -1.23 -27.05
N THR A 170 1.88 -2.40 -26.42
CA THR A 170 0.91 -2.68 -25.36
C THR A 170 1.67 -3.06 -24.10
N ARG A 171 1.18 -2.67 -22.94
CA ARG A 171 1.89 -2.85 -21.68
C ARG A 171 0.96 -3.17 -20.53
N ALA A 172 1.29 -4.18 -19.73
CA ALA A 172 0.66 -4.42 -18.43
C ALA A 172 1.63 -3.93 -17.33
N ALA A 173 1.18 -3.04 -16.45
CA ALA A 173 2.04 -2.42 -15.44
C ALA A 173 1.41 -2.47 -14.04
N LEU A 174 2.06 -3.14 -13.10
CA LEU A 174 1.71 -3.11 -11.68
C LEU A 174 2.17 -1.78 -11.10
N THR A 175 1.24 -1.03 -10.52
CA THR A 175 1.47 0.32 -10.00
C THR A 175 1.04 0.44 -8.55
N GLU A 176 1.89 1.04 -7.72
CA GLU A 176 1.57 1.54 -6.39
C GLU A 176 1.14 3.01 -6.47
N THR A 177 0.04 3.36 -5.80
CA THR A 177 -0.36 4.74 -5.58
C THR A 177 -0.48 5.01 -4.07
N ILE A 178 0.30 5.95 -3.55
CA ILE A 178 0.22 6.43 -2.17
C ILE A 178 -0.42 7.81 -2.18
N ILE A 179 -1.56 7.92 -1.52
CA ILE A 179 -2.34 9.16 -1.41
C ILE A 179 -2.20 9.68 0.02
N TYR A 180 -1.71 10.91 0.14
CA TYR A 180 -1.62 11.63 1.40
C TYR A 180 -2.76 12.64 1.49
N MET A 181 -3.50 12.57 2.58
CA MET A 181 -4.67 13.38 2.88
C MET A 181 -4.38 14.31 4.06
N ALA A 182 -4.92 15.52 4.01
CA ALA A 182 -5.00 16.41 5.16
C ALA A 182 -6.35 17.14 5.14
N ARG A 183 -7.04 17.21 6.27
CA ARG A 183 -8.34 17.90 6.43
C ARG A 183 -9.36 17.47 5.37
N GLY A 184 -9.39 16.18 5.06
CA GLY A 184 -10.28 15.58 4.07
C GLY A 184 -9.92 15.84 2.59
N LYS A 185 -8.77 16.47 2.29
CA LYS A 185 -8.34 16.76 0.92
C LYS A 185 -7.05 16.01 0.58
N VAL A 186 -6.91 15.58 -0.67
CA VAL A 186 -5.64 15.08 -1.20
C VAL A 186 -4.64 16.23 -1.22
N VAL A 187 -3.55 16.09 -0.48
CA VAL A 187 -2.47 17.09 -0.44
C VAL A 187 -1.25 16.67 -1.24
N GLN A 188 -1.09 15.38 -1.45
CA GLN A 188 -0.01 14.81 -2.26
C GLN A 188 -0.39 13.41 -2.72
N SER A 189 0.07 13.03 -3.92
CA SER A 189 -0.06 11.67 -4.44
C SER A 189 1.26 11.25 -5.06
N GLU A 190 1.71 10.05 -4.71
CA GLU A 190 2.86 9.41 -5.33
C GLU A 190 2.37 8.20 -6.10
N ARG A 191 2.81 8.06 -7.34
CA ARG A 191 2.51 6.89 -8.17
C ARG A 191 3.82 6.29 -8.64
N ARG A 192 3.99 4.99 -8.47
CA ARG A 192 5.19 4.26 -8.85
C ARG A 192 4.82 3.01 -9.60
N GLU A 193 5.53 2.75 -10.67
CA GLU A 193 5.48 1.46 -11.33
C GLU A 193 6.44 0.49 -10.64
N LEU A 194 5.97 -0.72 -10.41
CA LEU A 194 6.67 -1.74 -9.63
C LEU A 194 7.16 -2.89 -10.50
N ALA A 195 6.38 -3.25 -11.51
CA ALA A 195 6.69 -4.29 -12.48
C ALA A 195 5.92 -4.02 -13.78
N SER A 196 6.42 -4.49 -14.91
CA SER A 196 5.69 -4.39 -16.17
C SER A 196 6.06 -5.47 -17.18
N LEU A 197 5.11 -5.81 -18.04
CA LEU A 197 5.29 -6.59 -19.25
C LEU A 197 4.94 -5.72 -20.45
N THR A 198 5.72 -5.83 -21.54
CA THR A 198 5.50 -5.04 -22.76
C THR A 198 5.51 -5.93 -23.98
N ARG A 199 4.55 -5.74 -24.88
CA ARG A 199 4.54 -6.32 -26.22
C ARG A 199 4.67 -5.26 -27.30
N GLY A 200 5.06 -5.75 -28.47
CA GLY A 200 5.47 -4.92 -29.59
C GLY A 200 4.31 -4.27 -30.34
N LYS A 201 4.64 -3.83 -31.54
CA LYS A 201 3.77 -3.09 -32.44
C LYS A 201 2.60 -3.94 -32.96
N ILE A 202 1.44 -3.30 -33.11
CA ILE A 202 0.22 -3.86 -33.72
C ILE A 202 -0.24 -2.92 -34.83
N LYS A 203 -0.25 -3.39 -36.08
CA LYS A 203 -0.64 -2.58 -37.24
C LYS A 203 -2.16 -2.42 -37.34
N PRO A 204 -2.65 -1.46 -38.16
CA PRO A 204 -4.05 -1.39 -38.54
C PRO A 204 -4.58 -2.74 -39.04
N GLY A 205 -5.74 -3.16 -38.53
CA GLY A 205 -6.42 -4.41 -38.84
C GLY A 205 -5.89 -5.66 -38.11
N GLU A 206 -4.75 -5.56 -37.42
CA GLU A 206 -4.16 -6.68 -36.68
C GLU A 206 -4.82 -6.89 -35.30
N ARG A 207 -4.57 -8.08 -34.75
CA ARG A 207 -4.97 -8.50 -33.41
C ARG A 207 -3.74 -8.88 -32.60
N ASP A 208 -3.83 -8.71 -31.28
CA ASP A 208 -2.87 -9.23 -30.32
C ASP A 208 -3.61 -9.92 -29.18
N GLU A 209 -3.12 -11.08 -28.77
CA GLU A 209 -3.73 -11.94 -27.75
C GLU A 209 -2.69 -12.29 -26.70
N TRP A 210 -2.87 -11.83 -25.47
CA TRP A 210 -2.08 -12.18 -24.30
C TRP A 210 -2.77 -13.35 -23.60
N THR A 211 -2.03 -14.44 -23.38
CA THR A 211 -2.57 -15.67 -22.77
C THR A 211 -1.89 -15.93 -21.45
N ASN A 212 -2.51 -15.49 -20.35
CA ASN A 212 -2.02 -15.70 -18.99
C ASN A 212 -0.54 -15.32 -18.80
N GLU A 213 -0.15 -14.15 -19.31
CA GLU A 213 1.19 -13.61 -19.17
C GLU A 213 1.49 -13.28 -17.70
N GLN A 214 2.63 -13.71 -17.19
CA GLN A 214 2.93 -13.69 -15.76
C GLN A 214 3.63 -12.39 -15.34
N LEU A 215 2.92 -11.52 -14.63
CA LEU A 215 3.45 -10.27 -14.09
C LEU A 215 3.81 -10.46 -12.61
N TYR A 216 5.11 -10.59 -12.32
CA TYR A 216 5.62 -10.83 -10.97
C TYR A 216 5.29 -9.71 -9.99
N VAL A 217 4.90 -10.10 -8.77
CA VAL A 217 4.61 -9.19 -7.65
C VAL A 217 5.83 -9.11 -6.72
N PRO A 218 6.53 -7.97 -6.64
CA PRO A 218 7.67 -7.82 -5.76
C PRO A 218 7.25 -7.78 -4.26
N PRO A 219 8.20 -7.81 -3.33
CA PRO A 219 7.96 -7.50 -1.91
C PRO A 219 7.28 -6.13 -1.73
N LEU A 220 6.00 -6.13 -1.35
CA LEU A 220 5.16 -4.94 -1.21
C LEU A 220 4.37 -4.95 0.11
N PRO A 221 4.07 -3.79 0.69
CA PRO A 221 3.14 -3.73 1.81
C PRO A 221 1.70 -4.04 1.37
N PRO A 222 0.82 -4.48 2.29
CA PRO A 222 -0.58 -4.72 1.99
C PRO A 222 -1.31 -3.42 1.64
N THR A 223 -2.39 -3.53 0.84
CA THR A 223 -3.11 -2.38 0.26
C THR A 223 -3.73 -1.45 1.29
N ASN A 224 -4.31 -1.98 2.36
CA ASN A 224 -5.20 -1.16 3.18
C ASN A 224 -4.58 -0.84 4.54
N LEU A 225 -4.22 0.44 4.75
CA LEU A 225 -3.97 1.01 6.08
C LEU A 225 -5.32 1.22 6.78
N ARG A 226 -6.07 0.14 7.01
CA ARG A 226 -7.41 0.16 7.62
C ARG A 226 -7.36 0.94 8.93
N GLY A 227 -8.28 1.89 9.09
CA GLY A 227 -8.33 2.77 10.27
C GLY A 227 -7.49 4.05 10.16
N CYS A 228 -6.75 4.27 9.07
CA CYS A 228 -6.07 5.53 8.78
C CYS A 228 -6.82 6.36 7.75
N HIS A 229 -7.02 7.65 8.04
CA HIS A 229 -7.65 8.60 7.12
C HIS A 229 -6.64 9.49 6.38
N LEU A 230 -5.42 9.57 6.89
CA LEU A 230 -4.36 10.43 6.38
C LEU A 230 -3.57 9.82 5.23
N ILE A 231 -3.44 8.50 5.16
CA ILE A 231 -2.58 7.82 4.19
C ILE A 231 -3.34 6.64 3.61
N LYS A 232 -3.42 6.56 2.29
CA LYS A 232 -3.97 5.42 1.56
C LYS A 232 -2.91 4.85 0.63
N ILE A 233 -2.84 3.52 0.55
CA ILE A 233 -2.03 2.81 -0.41
C ILE A 233 -3.01 2.07 -1.33
N GLN A 234 -2.74 2.08 -2.62
CA GLN A 234 -3.57 1.42 -3.63
C GLN A 234 -2.67 0.75 -4.65
N TYR A 235 -3.10 -0.41 -5.14
CA TYR A 235 -2.40 -1.14 -6.19
C TYR A 235 -3.35 -1.36 -7.35
N ASP A 236 -2.85 -1.11 -8.54
CA ASP A 236 -3.58 -1.31 -9.78
C ASP A 236 -2.68 -2.00 -10.80
N VAL A 237 -3.26 -2.86 -11.61
CA VAL A 237 -2.68 -3.24 -12.90
C VAL A 237 -3.25 -2.31 -13.95
N TYR A 238 -2.38 -1.57 -14.64
CA TYR A 238 -2.78 -0.79 -15.80
C TYR A 238 -2.45 -1.55 -17.07
N PHE A 239 -3.44 -1.74 -17.95
CA PHE A 239 -3.19 -2.14 -19.33
C PHE A 239 -3.18 -0.90 -20.21
N ILE A 240 -2.04 -0.63 -20.83
CA ILE A 240 -1.71 0.62 -21.50
C ILE A 240 -1.51 0.32 -22.99
N ILE A 241 -2.23 1.07 -23.83
CA ILE A 241 -2.12 1.01 -25.29
C ILE A 241 -1.46 2.32 -25.74
N GLU A 242 -0.24 2.23 -26.26
CA GLU A 242 0.51 3.40 -26.73
C GLU A 242 0.32 3.55 -28.25
N PRO A 243 -0.47 4.52 -28.74
CA PRO A 243 -0.61 4.75 -30.17
C PRO A 243 0.67 5.37 -30.74
N LYS A 244 1.06 5.00 -31.96
CA LYS A 244 2.13 5.65 -32.73
C LYS A 244 1.61 6.94 -33.37
N SER A 245 1.11 7.86 -32.55
CA SER A 245 0.56 9.17 -32.95
C SER A 245 0.76 10.20 -31.82
N PHE A 246 0.22 11.40 -31.98
CA PHE A 246 0.22 12.44 -30.92
C PHE A 246 -0.91 12.28 -29.91
N GLU A 247 -1.79 11.28 -30.08
CA GLU A 247 -2.85 11.00 -29.13
C GLU A 247 -2.32 10.41 -27.82
N LYS A 248 -3.05 10.66 -26.73
CA LYS A 248 -2.69 10.13 -25.42
C LYS A 248 -2.82 8.61 -25.40
N GLU A 249 -1.99 7.98 -24.57
CA GLU A 249 -2.13 6.56 -24.25
C GLU A 249 -3.52 6.23 -23.68
N VAL A 250 -4.05 5.09 -24.07
CA VAL A 250 -5.31 4.56 -23.53
C VAL A 250 -4.96 3.64 -22.37
N LYS A 251 -5.58 3.87 -21.20
CA LYS A 251 -5.34 3.08 -19.99
C LYS A 251 -6.61 2.42 -19.51
N LEU A 252 -6.56 1.10 -19.35
CA LEU A 252 -7.54 0.35 -18.57
C LEU A 252 -6.95 0.17 -17.17
N GLN A 253 -7.73 0.49 -16.14
CA GLN A 253 -7.32 0.38 -14.74
C GLN A 253 -8.00 -0.83 -14.11
N LEU A 254 -7.21 -1.74 -13.57
CA LEU A 254 -7.67 -2.95 -12.92
C LEU A 254 -7.21 -2.91 -11.45
N PRO A 255 -8.06 -2.45 -10.50
CA PRO A 255 -7.68 -2.36 -9.10
C PRO A 255 -7.50 -3.76 -8.51
N ILE A 256 -6.43 -3.94 -7.74
CA ILE A 256 -6.12 -5.21 -7.08
C ILE A 256 -5.90 -5.02 -5.57
N THR A 257 -6.06 -6.10 -4.82
CA THR A 257 -5.77 -6.15 -3.39
C THR A 257 -4.44 -6.88 -3.15
N MET A 258 -3.44 -6.15 -2.70
CA MET A 258 -2.24 -6.70 -2.07
C MET A 258 -2.52 -7.10 -0.62
N ALA A 259 -2.34 -8.38 -0.31
CA ALA A 259 -2.65 -8.97 0.98
C ALA A 259 -1.44 -9.62 1.65
N THR A 260 -1.66 -10.20 2.83
CA THR A 260 -0.63 -10.87 3.63
C THR A 260 -0.74 -12.39 3.54
N TYR A 261 -1.95 -12.93 3.47
CA TYR A 261 -2.18 -14.37 3.33
C TYR A 261 -2.80 -14.71 1.98
N PRO A 262 -2.24 -15.69 1.26
CA PRO A 262 -2.74 -16.08 -0.05
C PRO A 262 -4.10 -16.77 0.07
N LEU A 263 -4.82 -16.84 -1.05
CA LEU A 263 -6.00 -17.69 -1.15
C LEU A 263 -5.59 -19.15 -0.96
N ARG A 264 -6.39 -19.90 -0.21
CA ARG A 264 -6.19 -21.35 -0.06
C ARG A 264 -6.44 -22.02 -1.41
N SER A 265 -5.44 -22.71 -1.92
CA SER A 265 -5.63 -23.66 -3.03
C SER A 265 -6.60 -24.75 -2.59
N LEU A 266 -7.61 -25.03 -3.41
CA LEU A 266 -8.54 -26.15 -3.21
C LEU A 266 -7.82 -27.52 -3.19
N GLU A 267 -6.56 -27.57 -3.62
CA GLU A 267 -5.75 -28.80 -3.72
C GLU A 267 -4.93 -29.11 -2.46
N THR A 268 -5.02 -28.30 -1.39
CA THR A 268 -4.17 -28.46 -0.20
C THR A 268 -4.98 -28.64 1.09
N GLU A 269 -6.00 -29.50 1.06
CA GLU A 269 -6.73 -29.93 2.27
C GLU A 269 -5.92 -30.88 3.18
N GLY A 270 -4.59 -31.03 2.99
CA GLY A 270 -3.79 -32.06 3.65
C GLY A 270 -2.61 -31.61 4.53
N VAL A 271 -2.22 -30.33 4.56
CA VAL A 271 -0.99 -29.92 5.27
C VAL A 271 -1.33 -29.10 6.51
N HIS A 272 -0.84 -29.59 7.65
CA HIS A 272 -0.97 -29.02 8.99
C HIS A 272 -0.87 -27.49 9.02
N LYS A 273 -1.81 -26.86 9.73
CA LYS A 273 -1.75 -25.45 10.11
C LYS A 273 -0.56 -25.21 11.02
N GLU A 274 0.59 -24.85 10.46
CA GLU A 274 1.59 -24.13 11.23
C GLU A 274 1.01 -22.76 11.61
N GLY A 275 1.16 -22.39 12.88
CA GLY A 275 0.63 -21.16 13.41
C GLY A 275 1.10 -19.93 12.63
N THR A 276 0.30 -18.88 12.66
CA THR A 276 0.54 -17.62 11.97
C THR A 276 1.96 -17.08 12.22
N HIS A 277 2.86 -17.18 11.23
CA HIS A 277 4.20 -16.61 11.33
C HIS A 277 4.16 -15.15 10.89
N TYR A 278 4.22 -14.24 11.85
CA TYR A 278 4.31 -12.80 11.57
C TYR A 278 5.76 -12.44 11.23
N PRO A 279 6.02 -11.68 10.16
CA PRO A 279 7.36 -11.18 9.91
C PRO A 279 7.80 -10.30 11.09
N SER A 280 8.95 -10.63 11.67
CA SER A 280 9.54 -9.88 12.81
C SER A 280 10.14 -8.54 12.38
N THR A 281 10.27 -8.33 11.08
CA THR A 281 10.73 -7.10 10.45
C THR A 281 9.63 -6.57 9.54
N LEU A 282 9.50 -5.24 9.49
CA LEU A 282 8.65 -4.62 8.48
C LEU A 282 9.14 -5.03 7.08
N PRO A 283 8.24 -5.23 6.10
CA PRO A 283 8.62 -5.16 4.69
C PRO A 283 8.98 -3.70 4.36
N ILE A 284 10.15 -3.23 4.81
CA ILE A 284 10.69 -1.88 4.59
C ILE A 284 11.49 -1.83 3.29
N PHE A 285 11.49 -2.86 2.43
CA PHE A 285 12.29 -2.78 1.22
C PHE A 285 11.67 -1.76 0.25
N ARG A 286 12.08 -0.51 0.43
CA ARG A 286 11.82 0.65 -0.40
C ARG A 286 13.18 1.20 -0.81
N PRO A 287 13.88 0.51 -1.73
CA PRO A 287 15.25 0.87 -2.11
C PRO A 287 15.37 2.34 -2.56
N TRP A 288 14.28 2.95 -3.03
CA TRP A 288 14.22 4.33 -3.48
C TRP A 288 14.06 5.38 -2.36
N LEU A 289 13.89 5.00 -1.08
CA LEU A 289 13.92 5.99 0.01
C LEU A 289 15.29 6.69 0.10
N ASP A 290 16.32 6.03 -0.44
CA ASP A 290 17.69 6.54 -0.54
C ASP A 290 18.01 7.20 -1.89
N ASP A 291 17.09 7.18 -2.86
CA ASP A 291 17.26 7.88 -4.14
C ASP A 291 17.13 9.39 -3.90
N LYS A 292 18.28 10.05 -3.70
CA LYS A 292 18.37 11.50 -3.79
C LYS A 292 17.91 11.94 -5.19
N PRO A 293 17.08 12.99 -5.32
CA PRO A 293 16.80 13.54 -6.63
C PRO A 293 18.14 13.99 -7.24
N ASN A 294 18.49 13.42 -8.40
CA ASN A 294 19.52 14.00 -9.24
C ASN A 294 19.11 15.44 -9.53
N ALA A 295 19.92 16.39 -9.06
CA ALA A 295 19.79 17.77 -9.45
C ALA A 295 20.23 17.86 -10.92
N GLU A 296 19.27 18.09 -11.81
CA GLU A 296 19.50 18.79 -13.08
C GLU A 296 19.09 20.25 -12.90
#